data_AF-Q9HSU7-F1
#
_entry.id   AF-Q9HSU7-F1
#
_cell.length_a   1.000
_cell.length_b   1.000
_cell.length_c   1.000
_cell.angle_alpha   90.00
_cell.angle_beta   90.00
_cell.angle_gamma   90.00
#
_symmetry.space_group_name_H-M   'P 1'
#
loop_
_entity.id
_entity.type
_entity.pdbx_description
1 polymer ?
#
loop_
_entity_poly.entity_id
_entity_poly.type
_entity_poly.pdbx_seq_one_letter_code
_entity_poly.pdbx_strand_id
1 'polypeptide(L)'
;MSTGMAVVDNNILSSLAKIDRLTLLPSVFETVETIPSVVDELDRAKVDGYDFVTRIDAVKSYNNGWLEITAPTESELERADDLRDHGFR
;
A
#
# COMPACT_ATOMS: atom_id res chain seq x y z
N MET A 1 -4.24 -22.59 -7.77
CA MET A 1 -4.10 -21.31 -8.50
C MET A 1 -2.85 -20.66 -7.95
N SER A 2 -1.92 -20.22 -8.79
CA SER A 2 -0.76 -19.45 -8.31
C SER A 2 -1.30 -18.09 -7.87
N THR A 3 -1.34 -17.84 -6.57
CA THR A 3 -1.76 -16.56 -6.00
C THR A 3 -0.58 -15.61 -6.13
N GLY A 4 -0.52 -14.85 -7.22
CA GLY A 4 0.61 -13.96 -7.51
C GLY A 4 0.80 -12.84 -6.49
N MET A 5 1.83 -12.03 -6.72
CA MET A 5 2.12 -10.81 -5.97
C MET A 5 1.08 -9.72 -6.25
N ALA A 6 0.71 -8.94 -5.22
CA ALA A 6 -0.16 -7.78 -5.35
C ALA A 6 0.47 -6.53 -4.73
N VAL A 7 0.57 -5.46 -5.52
CA VAL A 7 0.88 -4.11 -5.03
C VAL A 7 -0.44 -3.40 -4.75
N VAL A 8 -0.64 -2.91 -3.53
CA VAL A 8 -1.94 -2.44 -3.04
C VAL A 8 -1.87 -0.94 -2.71
N ASP A 9 -2.84 -0.20 -3.24
CA ASP A 9 -2.98 1.25 -3.00
C ASP A 9 -3.62 1.58 -1.64
N ASN A 10 -3.42 2.83 -1.19
CA ASN A 10 -4.06 3.36 0.01
C ASN A 10 -5.58 3.09 0.04
N ASN A 11 -6.27 3.29 -1.07
CA ASN A 11 -7.73 3.17 -1.10
C ASN A 11 -8.21 1.76 -0.73
N ILE A 12 -7.49 0.73 -1.17
CA ILE A 12 -7.83 -0.67 -0.87
C ILE A 12 -7.49 -1.00 0.59
N LEU A 13 -6.29 -0.62 1.05
CA LEU A 13 -5.88 -0.81 2.44
C LEU A 13 -6.86 -0.11 3.40
N SER A 14 -7.17 1.16 3.13
CA SER A 14 -8.13 1.96 3.88
C SER A 14 -9.52 1.33 3.88
N SER A 15 -10.03 0.88 2.73
CA SER A 15 -11.36 0.29 2.62
C SER A 15 -11.48 -1.00 3.44
N LEU A 16 -10.48 -1.88 3.36
CA LEU A 16 -10.47 -3.14 4.10
C LEU A 16 -10.22 -2.94 5.60
N ALA A 17 -9.39 -1.97 5.98
CA ALA A 17 -9.15 -1.64 7.38
C ALA A 17 -10.40 -1.10 8.08
N LYS A 18 -11.18 -0.27 7.38
CA LYS A 18 -12.46 0.29 7.89
C LYS A 18 -13.50 -0.78 8.22
N ILE A 19 -13.46 -1.93 7.56
CA ILE A 19 -14.40 -3.03 7.76
C ILE A 19 -13.78 -4.27 8.46
N ASP A 20 -12.57 -4.15 9.01
CA ASP A 20 -11.87 -5.25 9.71
C ASP A 20 -11.62 -6.49 8.82
N ARG A 21 -11.26 -6.26 7.54
CA ARG A 21 -11.03 -7.33 6.54
C ARG A 21 -9.65 -7.30 5.87
N LEU A 22 -8.66 -6.65 6.47
CA LEU A 22 -7.28 -6.61 5.94
C LEU A 22 -6.70 -8.01 5.67
N THR A 23 -7.06 -9.01 6.48
CA THR A 23 -6.59 -10.39 6.33
C THR A 23 -7.08 -11.09 5.04
N LEU A 24 -8.02 -10.49 4.31
CA LEU A 24 -8.42 -11.01 3.00
C LEU A 24 -7.27 -10.94 1.98
N LEU A 25 -6.42 -9.91 2.04
CA LEU A 25 -5.30 -9.75 1.12
C LEU A 25 -4.31 -10.92 1.19
N PRO A 26 -3.70 -11.25 2.35
CA PRO A 26 -2.79 -12.40 2.45
C PRO A 26 -3.50 -13.76 2.36
N SER A 27 -4.85 -13.80 2.37
CA SER A 27 -5.59 -15.04 2.09
C SER A 27 -5.75 -15.34 0.60
N VAL A 28 -5.56 -14.32 -0.26
CA VAL A 28 -5.76 -14.39 -1.71
C VAL A 28 -4.46 -14.25 -2.49
N PHE A 29 -3.46 -13.55 -1.95
CA PHE A 29 -2.18 -13.29 -2.59
C PHE A 29 -1.04 -13.89 -1.75
N GLU A 30 0.00 -14.41 -2.41
CA GLU A 30 1.17 -14.95 -1.73
C GLU A 30 2.02 -13.84 -1.11
N THR A 31 2.21 -12.75 -1.86
CA THR A 31 2.92 -11.54 -1.41
C THR A 31 2.00 -10.34 -1.58
N VAL A 32 1.93 -9.50 -0.54
CA VAL A 32 1.19 -8.24 -0.57
C VAL A 32 2.14 -7.11 -0.22
N GLU A 33 2.27 -6.18 -1.15
CA GLU A 33 3.21 -5.07 -1.07
C GLU A 33 2.48 -3.73 -1.16
N THR A 34 3.13 -2.68 -0.69
CA THR A 34 2.75 -1.28 -0.93
C THR A 34 4.00 -0.44 -1.18
N ILE A 35 3.84 0.74 -1.75
CA ILE A 35 4.93 1.68 -2.02
C ILE A 35 5.06 2.75 -0.92
N PRO A 36 6.24 3.39 -0.75
CA PRO A 36 6.47 4.40 0.28
C PRO A 36 5.48 5.57 0.25
N SER A 37 5.06 6.05 -0.94
CA SER A 37 4.12 7.16 -1.05
C SER A 37 2.73 6.86 -0.46
N VAL A 38 2.31 5.58 -0.45
CA VAL A 38 1.09 5.13 0.25
C VAL A 38 1.27 5.19 1.76
N VAL A 39 2.46 4.86 2.27
CA VAL A 39 2.78 4.99 3.70
C VAL A 39 2.71 6.45 4.13
N ASP A 40 3.27 7.37 3.32
CA ASP A 40 3.19 8.81 3.58
C ASP A 40 1.73 9.31 3.60
N GLU A 41 0.87 8.76 2.75
CA GLU A 41 -0.56 9.10 2.74
C GLU A 41 -1.29 8.60 3.99
N LEU A 42 -0.99 7.37 4.42
CA LEU A 42 -1.52 6.81 5.65
C LEU A 42 -1.06 7.60 6.89
N ASP A 43 0.19 8.05 6.91
CA ASP A 43 0.71 8.87 8.02
C ASP A 43 0.01 10.24 8.08
N ARG A 44 -0.32 10.85 6.94
CA ARG A 44 -1.18 12.05 6.91
C ARG A 44 -2.58 11.74 7.45
N ALA A 45 -3.19 10.63 7.04
CA ALA A 45 -4.49 10.21 7.55
C ALA A 45 -4.46 9.92 9.07
N LYS A 46 -3.34 9.44 9.61
CA LYS A 46 -3.16 9.25 11.07
C LYS A 46 -3.20 10.59 11.81
N VAL A 47 -2.55 11.62 11.27
CA VAL A 47 -2.56 12.97 11.83
C VAL A 47 -3.97 13.56 11.83
N ASP A 48 -4.78 13.24 10.82
CA ASP A 48 -6.18 13.66 10.71
C ASP A 48 -7.13 12.89 11.67
N GLY A 49 -6.60 11.93 12.44
CA GLY A 49 -7.36 11.20 13.47
C GLY A 49 -8.12 9.97 12.97
N TYR A 50 -7.74 9.40 11.83
CA TYR A 50 -8.39 8.20 11.33
C TYR A 50 -7.91 6.92 12.05
N ASP A 51 -8.77 6.36 12.90
CA ASP A 51 -8.45 5.17 13.71
C ASP A 51 -8.07 3.93 12.89
N PHE A 52 -8.62 3.77 11.68
CA PHE A 52 -8.34 2.60 10.83
C PHE A 52 -6.86 2.49 10.44
N VAL A 53 -6.10 3.60 10.48
CA VAL A 53 -4.67 3.60 10.15
C VAL A 53 -3.87 2.75 11.13
N THR A 54 -4.29 2.69 12.41
CA THR A 54 -3.62 1.85 13.42
C THR A 54 -3.64 0.37 13.05
N ARG A 55 -4.72 -0.09 12.40
CA ARG A 55 -4.88 -1.47 11.93
C ARG A 55 -3.97 -1.77 10.75
N ILE A 56 -3.79 -0.79 9.86
CA ILE A 56 -2.86 -0.92 8.72
C ILE A 56 -1.42 -0.90 9.23
N ASP A 57 -1.10 -0.03 10.20
CA ASP A 57 0.23 0.04 10.80
C ASP A 57 0.62 -1.29 11.45
N ALA A 58 -0.29 -1.93 12.16
CA ALA A 58 -0.07 -3.23 12.79
C ALA A 58 0.27 -4.37 11.80
N VAL A 59 -0.10 -4.25 10.52
CA VAL A 59 0.18 -5.28 9.52
C VAL A 59 1.40 -4.98 8.65
N LYS A 60 2.08 -3.85 8.83
CA LYS A 60 3.32 -3.53 8.10
C LYS A 60 4.47 -4.47 8.50
N SER A 61 5.34 -4.82 7.56
CA SER A 61 6.42 -5.79 7.76
C SER A 61 7.43 -5.36 8.84
N TYR A 62 7.75 -4.06 8.96
CA TYR A 62 8.61 -3.56 10.03
C TYR A 62 7.99 -3.68 11.43
N ASN A 63 6.68 -3.93 11.52
CA ASN A 63 5.94 -4.23 12.75
C ASN A 63 5.70 -5.75 12.91
N ASN A 64 6.49 -6.60 12.24
CA ASN A 64 6.30 -8.06 12.15
C ASN A 64 4.97 -8.48 11.49
N GLY A 65 4.38 -7.59 10.67
CA GLY A 65 3.19 -7.89 9.88
C GLY A 65 3.52 -8.47 8.50
N TRP A 66 2.49 -8.71 7.69
CA TRP A 66 2.60 -9.35 6.36
C TRP A 66 2.70 -8.36 5.19
N LEU A 67 2.41 -7.07 5.39
CA LEU A 67 2.41 -6.05 4.34
C LEU A 67 3.84 -5.56 4.12
N GLU A 68 4.42 -5.91 2.98
CA GLU A 68 5.76 -5.47 2.59
C GLU A 68 5.73 -4.03 2.04
N ILE A 69 6.82 -3.30 2.25
CA ILE A 69 7.00 -1.94 1.71
C ILE A 69 8.13 -2.00 0.69
N THR A 70 7.78 -1.90 -0.58
CA THR A 70 8.69 -2.02 -1.71
C THR A 70 8.90 -0.65 -2.34
N ALA A 71 10.15 -0.18 -2.36
CA ALA A 71 10.49 1.04 -3.05
C ALA A 71 10.54 0.82 -4.57
N PRO A 72 9.95 1.71 -5.39
CA PRO A 72 10.15 1.69 -6.83
C PRO A 72 11.63 1.79 -7.18
N THR A 73 12.03 1.10 -8.25
CA THR A 73 13.35 1.21 -8.86
C THR A 73 13.52 2.57 -9.56
N GLU A 74 14.76 2.97 -9.82
CA GLU A 74 15.08 4.21 -10.54
C GLU A 74 14.40 4.26 -11.92
N SER A 75 14.42 3.16 -12.67
CA SER A 75 13.75 3.07 -13.98
C SER A 75 12.22 3.16 -13.89
N GLU A 76 11.60 2.69 -12.80
CA GLU A 76 10.16 2.86 -12.58
C GLU A 76 9.79 4.30 -12.23
N LEU A 77 10.65 5.00 -11.49
CA LEU A 77 10.50 6.43 -11.19
C LEU A 77 10.64 7.28 -12.46
N GLU A 78 11.67 7.05 -13.27
CA GLU A 78 11.85 7.73 -14.56
C GLU A 78 10.62 7.56 -15.45
N ARG A 79 10.10 6.33 -15.54
CA ARG A 79 8.90 6.04 -16.33
C ARG A 79 7.66 6.74 -15.76
N ALA A 80 7.54 6.86 -14.44
CA ALA A 80 6.44 7.58 -13.81
C ALA A 80 6.50 9.09 -14.12
N ASP A 81 7.69 9.69 -14.13
CA ASP A 81 7.90 11.09 -14.51
C ASP A 81 7.56 11.33 -15.99
N ASP A 82 7.99 10.45 -16.90
CA ASP A 82 7.62 10.52 -18.32
C ASP A 82 6.09 10.50 -18.50
N LEU A 83 5.40 9.59 -17.81
CA LEU A 83 3.94 9.48 -17.86
C LEU A 83 3.24 10.73 -17.32
N ARG A 84 3.77 11.33 -16.24
CA ARG A 84 3.25 12.60 -15.70
C ARG A 84 3.36 13.70 -16.74
N ASP A 85 4.51 13.85 -17.37
CA ASP A 85 4.79 14.95 -18.30
C ASP A 85 3.99 14.83 -19.61
N HIS A 86 3.60 13.60 -19.99
CA HIS A 86 2.71 13.35 -21.13
C HIS A 86 1.21 13.52 -20.81
N GLY A 87 0.80 13.42 -19.54
CA GLY A 87 -0.60 13.58 -19.11
C GLY A 87 -1.10 15.04 -19.00
N PHE A 88 -0.18 16.01 -19.05
CA PHE A 88 -0.49 17.45 -18.98
C PHE A 88 -0.30 18.20 -20.33
N ARG A 89 -0.31 17.49 -21.46
CA ARG A 89 -0.34 18.09 -22.81
C ARG A 89 -1.72 18.03 -23.44
#